data_AF-A0A2E5JDK2-F1
#
_entry.id   AF-A0A2E5JDK2-F1
#
_cell.length_a   1.000
_cell.length_b   1.000
_cell.length_c   1.000
_cell.angle_alpha   90.00
_cell.angle_beta   90.00
_cell.angle_gamma   90.00
#
_symmetry.space_group_name_H-M   'P 1'
#
loop_
_entity.id
_entity.type
_entity.pdbx_description
1 polymer ?
#
loop_
_entity_poly.entity_id
_entity_poly.type
_entity_poly.pdbx_seq_one_letter_code
_entity_poly.pdbx_strand_id
1 'polypeptide(L)' 'MIKSINNCILYFFCWGLSILGFNHISAQDQPNIIFIMADDLGYGDVGIYGQQRIKTPNIDRLGSGGIKFTDYYSGAA' A
#
# COMPACT_ATOMS: atom_id res chain seq x y z
N MET A 1 -29.63 -37.26 -24.97
CA MET A 1 -28.99 -37.52 -23.65
C MET A 1 -27.64 -36.83 -23.46
N ILE A 2 -26.76 -36.76 -24.46
CA ILE A 2 -25.39 -36.19 -24.33
C ILE A 2 -25.37 -34.66 -24.09
N LYS A 3 -26.32 -33.90 -24.63
CA LYS A 3 -26.42 -32.43 -24.39
C LYS A 3 -26.73 -32.05 -22.93
N SER A 4 -27.36 -32.93 -22.15
CA SER A 4 -27.71 -32.66 -20.74
C SER A 4 -26.52 -32.78 -19.80
N ILE A 5 -25.52 -33.61 -20.16
CA ILE A 5 -24.31 -33.81 -19.35
C ILE A 5 -23.33 -32.65 -19.49
N ASN A 6 -23.21 -32.08 -20.70
CA ASN A 6 -22.33 -30.94 -20.96
C ASN A 6 -22.79 -29.67 -20.25
N ASN A 7 -24.11 -29.45 -20.12
CA ASN A 7 -24.66 -28.35 -19.34
C ASN A 7 -24.40 -28.54 -17.84
N CYS A 8 -24.54 -29.77 -17.30
CA CYS A 8 -24.22 -30.05 -15.90
C CYS A 8 -22.73 -29.82 -15.56
N ILE A 9 -21.81 -30.18 -16.45
CA ILE A 9 -20.37 -29.93 -16.27
C ILE A 9 -20.08 -28.42 -16.29
N LEU A 10 -20.74 -27.67 -17.17
CA LEU A 10 -20.63 -26.21 -17.24
C LEU A 10 -21.16 -25.52 -15.97
N TYR A 11 -22.29 -25.98 -15.42
CA TYR A 11 -22.82 -25.47 -14.14
C TYR A 11 -21.92 -25.83 -12.94
N PHE A 12 -21.30 -27.01 -12.94
CA PHE A 12 -20.34 -27.41 -11.89
C PHE A 12 -19.05 -26.56 -11.94
N PHE A 13 -18.59 -26.22 -13.14
CA PHE A 13 -17.41 -25.36 -13.34
C PHE A 13 -17.69 -23.90 -12.95
N CYS A 14 -18.89 -23.39 -13.24
CA CYS A 14 -19.34 -22.07 -12.78
C CYS A 14 -19.55 -21.99 -11.26
N TRP A 15 -20.06 -23.06 -10.61
CA TRP A 15 -20.20 -23.10 -9.15
C TRP A 15 -18.86 -23.26 -8.43
N GLY A 16 -17.91 -24.03 -8.99
CA GLY A 16 -16.56 -24.17 -8.43
C GLY A 16 -15.77 -22.85 -8.46
N LEU A 17 -16.01 -21.99 -9.44
CA LEU A 17 -15.33 -20.69 -9.58
C LEU A 17 -15.86 -19.62 -8.60
N SER A 18 -17.11 -19.74 -8.14
CA SER A 18 -17.70 -18.80 -7.16
C SER A 18 -17.26 -19.03 -5.71
N ILE A 19 -16.58 -20.16 -5.41
CA ILE A 19 -16.08 -20.48 -4.05
C ILE A 19 -14.69 -19.86 -3.79
N LEU A 20 -14.04 -19.29 -4.80
CA LEU A 20 -12.89 -18.40 -4.62
C LEU A 20 -13.39 -17.04 -4.12
N GLY A 21 -13.86 -17.02 -2.86
CA GLY A 21 -14.38 -15.85 -2.19
C GLY A 21 -13.36 -14.72 -2.18
N PHE A 22 -13.80 -13.55 -2.63
CA PHE A 22 -13.09 -12.29 -2.41
C PHE A 22 -13.02 -12.04 -0.91
N ASN A 23 -11.84 -12.25 -0.31
CA ASN A 23 -11.57 -11.77 1.03
C ASN A 23 -11.57 -10.24 0.97
N HIS A 24 -12.67 -9.63 1.41
CA HIS A 24 -12.78 -8.18 1.48
C HIS A 24 -11.94 -7.71 2.67
N ILE A 25 -10.69 -7.33 2.42
CA ILE A 25 -9.89 -6.59 3.40
C ILE A 25 -10.54 -5.22 3.51
N SER A 26 -11.41 -5.05 4.50
CA SER A 26 -11.94 -3.74 4.85
C SER A 26 -10.82 -2.95 5.51
N ALA A 27 -10.55 -1.75 5.00
CA ALA A 27 -9.74 -0.80 5.74
C ALA A 27 -10.46 -0.46 7.07
N GLN A 28 -9.69 -0.09 8.09
CA GLN A 28 -10.25 0.44 9.32
C GLN A 28 -11.06 1.70 8.98
N ASP A 29 -12.34 1.77 9.36
CA ASP A 29 -13.22 2.92 9.06
C ASP A 29 -12.65 4.25 9.58
N GLN A 30 -11.81 4.17 10.62
CA GLN A 30 -11.09 5.30 11.22
C GLN A 30 -9.63 4.91 11.43
N PRO A 31 -8.73 5.22 10.49
CA PRO A 31 -7.30 4.94 10.66
C PRO A 31 -6.70 5.84 11.74
N ASN A 32 -5.69 5.34 12.45
CA ASN A 32 -4.90 6.17 13.35
C ASN A 32 -3.98 7.08 12.53
N ILE A 33 -3.94 8.37 12.84
CA ILE A 33 -3.07 9.35 12.18
C ILE A 33 -1.96 9.74 13.15
N ILE A 34 -0.71 9.51 12.74
CA ILE A 34 0.48 9.96 13.47
C ILE A 34 1.19 10.99 12.59
N PHE A 35 1.27 12.23 13.07
CA PHE A 35 2.01 13.30 12.40
C PHE A 35 3.35 13.52 13.10
N ILE A 36 4.45 13.29 12.37
CA ILE A 36 5.82 13.46 12.88
C ILE A 36 6.41 14.69 12.21
N MET A 37 6.74 15.71 13.01
CA MET A 37 7.45 16.91 12.58
C MET A 37 8.81 16.93 13.26
N ALA A 38 9.87 17.11 12.48
CA ALA A 38 11.22 17.30 12.98
C ALA A 38 11.60 18.78 12.86
N ASP A 39 12.28 19.31 13.87
CA ASP A 39 12.82 20.66 13.86
C ASP A 39 14.11 20.71 13.05
N ASP A 40 14.29 21.75 12.23
CA ASP A 40 15.49 22.01 11.42
C ASP A 40 16.03 20.83 10.57
N LEU A 41 15.17 19.89 10.19
CA LEU A 41 15.57 18.76 9.33
C LEU A 41 15.57 19.17 7.86
N GLY A 42 16.75 19.18 7.23
CA GLY A 42 16.91 19.50 5.82
C GLY A 42 16.50 18.35 4.89
N TYR A 43 16.06 18.70 3.68
CA TYR A 43 15.72 17.71 2.62
C TYR A 43 16.89 16.76 2.32
N GLY A 44 18.12 17.28 2.35
CA GLY A 44 19.34 16.52 2.08
C GLY A 44 19.87 15.70 3.25
N ASP A 45 19.20 15.68 4.41
CA ASP A 45 19.70 14.99 5.60
C ASP A 45 19.19 13.55 5.72
N VAL A 46 18.15 13.18 4.97
CA VAL A 46 17.50 11.87 5.05
C VAL A 46 17.96 10.95 3.92
N GLY A 47 18.34 9.72 4.24
CA GLY A 47 18.92 8.74 3.29
C GLY A 47 18.01 8.45 2.09
N ILE A 48 16.70 8.41 2.31
CA ILE A 48 15.68 8.23 1.26
C ILE A 48 15.73 9.28 0.13
N TYR A 49 16.33 10.45 0.38
CA TYR A 49 16.55 11.51 -0.61
C TYR A 49 17.98 11.55 -1.18
N GLY A 50 18.82 10.56 -0.87
CA GLY A 50 20.07 10.29 -1.59
C GLY A 50 21.37 10.58 -0.83
N GLN A 51 21.31 11.12 0.40
CA GLN A 51 22.51 11.26 1.22
C GLN A 51 23.00 9.90 1.76
N GLN A 52 24.31 9.77 2.00
CA GLN A 52 24.94 8.47 2.35
C GLN A 52 25.68 8.48 3.70
N ARG A 53 25.75 9.62 4.40
CA ARG A 53 26.56 9.79 5.62
C ARG A 53 25.78 9.47 6.90
N ILE A 54 24.55 9.96 6.99
CA ILE A 54 23.68 9.81 8.17
C ILE A 54 22.84 8.55 7.97
N LYS A 55 22.73 7.68 8.97
CA LYS A 55 21.88 6.50 8.88
C LYS A 55 20.48 6.84 9.38
N THR A 56 19.49 6.78 8.50
CA THR A 56 18.07 7.06 8.83
C THR A 56 17.17 5.84 8.61
N PRO A 57 17.53 4.63 9.09
CA PRO A 57 16.91 3.37 8.65
C PRO A 57 15.39 3.30 8.90
N ASN A 58 14.89 3.94 9.95
CA ASN A 58 13.46 3.99 10.22
C ASN A 58 12.71 4.90 9.26
N ILE A 59 13.27 6.06 8.92
CA ILE A 59 12.67 7.01 7.96
C ILE A 59 12.78 6.43 6.55
N ASP A 60 13.90 5.79 6.22
CA ASP A 60 14.11 5.14 4.93
C ASP A 60 13.11 3.99 4.71
N ARG A 61 12.83 3.21 5.77
CA ARG A 61 11.79 2.17 5.75
C ARG A 61 10.39 2.74 5.57
N LEU A 62 10.07 3.87 6.20
CA LEU A 62 8.79 4.55 6.00
C LEU A 62 8.64 5.06 4.56
N GLY A 63 9.69 5.67 4.01
CA GLY A 63 9.69 6.21 2.66
C GLY A 63 9.68 5.15 1.55
N SER A 64 10.23 3.96 1.80
CA SER A 64 10.19 2.84 0.83
C SER A 64 8.86 2.09 0.83
N GLY A 65 8.16 2.04 1.97
CA GLY A 65 6.83 1.44 2.10
C GLY A 65 5.66 2.40 1.85
N GLY A 66 5.94 3.66 1.52
CA GLY A 66 4.94 4.72 1.40
C GLY A 66 5.14 5.62 0.19
N ILE A 67 4.59 6.83 0.28
CA ILE A 67 4.72 7.88 -0.74
C ILE A 67 5.82 8.85 -0.29
N LYS A 68 6.64 9.28 -1.25
CA LYS A 68 7.68 10.30 -1.04
C LYS A 68 7.31 11.56 -1.80
N PHE A 69 7.40 12.70 -1.12
CA PHE A 69 7.26 14.00 -1.76
C PHE A 69 8.66 14.56 -2.03
N THR A 70 8.98 14.79 -3.30
CA THR A 70 10.23 15.44 -3.72
C THR A 70 10.15 16.96 -3.65
N ASP A 71 8.92 17.49 -3.66
CA ASP A 71 8.61 18.92 -3.71
C ASP A 71 7.63 19.28 -2.58
N TYR A 72 8.13 19.28 -1.34
CA TYR A 72 7.38 19.65 -0.14
C TYR A 72 8.01 20.87 0.54
N TYR A 73 7.40 22.03 0.37
CA TYR A 73 7.92 23.31 0.86
C TYR A 73 7.24 23.74 2.16
N SER A 74 8.01 24.28 3.10
CA SER A 74 7.45 24.96 4.26
C SER A 74 6.94 26.34 3.86
N GLY A 75 5.77 26.72 4.38
CA GLY A 75 5.37 28.13 4.37
C GLY A 75 6.26 28.97 5.29
N ALA A 76 6.38 30.25 4.98
CA ALA A 76 6.97 31.27 5.84
C ALA A 76 5.99 32.44 5.93
N ALA A 77 5.89 33.06 7.11
CA ALA A 77 5.05 34.23 7.38
C ALA A 77 5.93 35.44 7.71
#